data_AF-A0A962SSQ6-F1
#
_entry.id   AF-A0A962SSQ6-F1
#
_cell.length_a   1.000
_cell.length_b   1.000
_cell.length_c   1.000
_cell.angle_alpha   90.00
_cell.angle_beta   90.00
_cell.angle_gamma   90.00
#
_symmetry.space_group_name_H-M   'P 1'
#
loop_
_entity.id
_entity.type
_entity.pdbx_description
1 polymer ?
#
loop_
_entity_poly.entity_id
_entity_poly.type
_entity_poly.pdbx_seq_one_letter_code
_entity_poly.pdbx_strand_id
1 'polypeptide(L)'
;DAAALCLKSGNATLLRGGSEAFHSNHAIAESIHTGLKRVGLPPDAVQVIATTDRAAVGHMVSMPEFVDVIIPRGGKSLIERISREARVPVIKHLDGICHVYIDEQADPVKAFDIAINAKTQRYGTCNTMETLLVAESIAPKMLPRLATTYLQKGVELRGCPRSCELIEEEIKPATAEDWDSEYLAPILSIRVVAGLDEAIEH
;
A
#
# COMPACT_ATOMS: atom_id res chain seq x y z
N ASP A 1 -14.78 -7.79 7.41
CA ASP A 1 -13.90 -7.00 8.29
C ASP A 1 -14.48 -5.65 8.69
N ALA A 2 -14.70 -4.72 7.75
CA ALA A 2 -15.20 -3.37 8.07
C ALA A 2 -16.43 -3.38 8.99
N ALA A 3 -17.49 -4.11 8.63
CA ALA A 3 -18.69 -4.25 9.45
C ALA A 3 -18.39 -4.79 10.87
N ALA A 4 -17.53 -5.80 10.99
CA ALA A 4 -17.20 -6.40 12.28
C ALA A 4 -16.44 -5.43 13.19
N LEU A 5 -15.47 -4.68 12.64
CA LEU A 5 -14.69 -3.68 13.38
C LEU A 5 -15.56 -2.51 13.84
N CYS A 6 -16.42 -2.00 12.96
CA CYS A 6 -17.36 -0.92 13.30
C CYS A 6 -18.36 -1.38 14.37
N LEU A 7 -18.99 -2.54 14.22
CA LEU A 7 -19.89 -3.10 15.24
C LEU A 7 -19.17 -3.28 16.58
N LYS A 8 -17.95 -3.82 16.57
CA LYS A 8 -17.16 -4.03 17.80
C LYS A 8 -16.83 -2.73 18.53
N SER A 9 -16.68 -1.64 17.79
CA SER A 9 -16.39 -0.30 18.33
C SER A 9 -17.66 0.53 18.59
N GLY A 10 -18.86 -0.06 18.44
CA GLY A 10 -20.13 0.63 18.68
C GLY A 10 -20.58 1.56 17.56
N ASN A 11 -19.98 1.45 16.37
CA ASN A 11 -20.27 2.29 15.21
C ASN A 11 -21.24 1.60 14.24
N ALA A 12 -22.21 2.35 13.72
CA ALA A 12 -22.95 1.94 12.54
C ALA A 12 -22.03 2.00 11.31
N THR A 13 -22.33 1.22 10.26
CA THR A 13 -21.51 1.17 9.03
C THR A 13 -22.36 1.28 7.78
N LEU A 14 -21.96 2.18 6.89
CA LEU A 14 -22.49 2.27 5.53
C LEU A 14 -21.44 1.77 4.53
N LEU A 15 -21.74 0.65 3.88
CA LEU A 15 -20.82 -0.05 2.99
C LEU A 15 -21.19 0.20 1.53
N ARG A 16 -20.21 0.66 0.75
CA ARG A 16 -20.31 0.77 -0.71
C ARG A 16 -19.14 0.01 -1.33
N GLY A 17 -19.42 -1.16 -1.87
CA GLY A 17 -18.45 -1.96 -2.61
C GLY A 17 -18.40 -1.61 -4.11
N GLY A 18 -17.44 -2.20 -4.83
CA GLY A 18 -17.40 -2.11 -6.29
C GLY A 18 -18.51 -2.93 -6.96
N SER A 19 -18.83 -2.57 -8.20
CA SER A 19 -19.89 -3.20 -8.98
C SER A 19 -19.59 -4.68 -9.28
N GLU A 20 -18.33 -5.03 -9.42
CA GLU A 20 -17.82 -6.39 -9.63
C GLU A 20 -18.13 -7.33 -8.46
N ALA A 21 -18.32 -6.79 -7.25
CA ALA A 21 -18.61 -7.54 -6.04
C ALA A 21 -20.07 -7.37 -5.56
N PHE A 22 -20.95 -6.76 -6.37
CA PHE A 22 -22.30 -6.36 -5.96
C PHE A 22 -23.10 -7.51 -5.32
N HIS A 23 -23.25 -8.63 -6.01
CA HIS A 23 -24.02 -9.78 -5.50
C HIS A 23 -23.40 -10.40 -4.25
N SER A 24 -22.07 -10.53 -4.22
CA SER A 24 -21.32 -11.07 -3.09
C SER A 24 -21.50 -10.19 -1.85
N ASN A 25 -21.41 -8.86 -2.01
CA ASN A 25 -21.60 -7.91 -0.92
C ASN A 25 -23.01 -8.01 -0.32
N HIS A 26 -24.04 -8.17 -1.14
CA HIS A 26 -25.42 -8.33 -0.66
C HIS A 26 -25.61 -9.65 0.08
N ALA A 27 -25.10 -10.77 -0.45
CA ALA A 27 -25.19 -12.07 0.22
C ALA A 27 -24.48 -12.06 1.59
N ILE A 28 -23.34 -11.39 1.69
CA ILE A 28 -22.63 -11.20 2.96
C ILE A 28 -23.43 -10.31 3.92
N ALA A 29 -24.06 -9.24 3.43
CA ALA A 29 -24.89 -8.35 4.23
C ALA A 29 -26.09 -9.08 4.86
N GLU A 30 -26.78 -9.93 4.10
CA GLU A 30 -27.88 -10.76 4.61
C GLU A 30 -27.42 -11.71 5.73
N SER A 31 -26.23 -12.26 5.59
CA SER A 31 -25.62 -13.10 6.64
C SER A 31 -25.33 -12.29 7.91
N ILE A 32 -24.82 -11.07 7.76
CA ILE A 32 -24.58 -10.14 8.87
C ILE A 32 -25.91 -9.76 9.54
N HIS A 33 -26.93 -9.40 8.77
CA HIS A 33 -28.26 -9.04 9.28
C HIS A 33 -28.91 -10.19 10.06
N THR A 34 -28.74 -11.43 9.59
CA THR A 34 -29.18 -12.62 10.34
C THR A 34 -28.51 -12.70 11.70
N GLY A 35 -27.20 -12.42 11.78
CA GLY A 35 -26.45 -12.34 13.03
C GLY A 35 -26.95 -11.22 13.96
N LEU A 36 -27.13 -10.00 13.43
CA LEU A 36 -27.61 -8.85 14.19
C LEU A 36 -28.99 -9.11 14.82
N LYS A 37 -29.92 -9.67 14.03
CA LYS A 37 -31.27 -10.03 14.51
C LYS A 37 -31.23 -11.02 15.67
N ARG A 38 -30.35 -12.02 15.63
CA ARG A 38 -30.23 -13.04 16.70
C ARG A 38 -29.79 -12.45 18.05
N VAL A 39 -29.03 -11.36 18.03
CA VAL A 39 -28.53 -10.69 19.24
C VAL A 39 -29.32 -9.43 19.59
N GLY A 40 -30.42 -9.14 18.89
CA GLY A 40 -31.29 -7.99 19.15
C GLY A 40 -30.71 -6.64 18.74
N LEU A 41 -29.71 -6.60 17.85
CA LEU A 41 -29.17 -5.36 17.31
C LEU A 41 -29.98 -4.87 16.09
N PRO A 42 -30.07 -3.55 15.85
CA PRO A 42 -30.75 -3.00 14.68
C PRO A 42 -30.12 -3.54 13.38
N PRO A 43 -30.91 -4.06 12.42
CA PRO A 43 -30.38 -4.47 11.12
C PRO A 43 -29.65 -3.33 10.39
N ASP A 44 -30.14 -2.10 10.56
CA ASP A 44 -29.57 -0.89 9.95
C ASP A 44 -28.23 -0.45 10.56
N ALA A 45 -27.72 -1.14 11.58
CA ALA A 45 -26.38 -0.94 12.10
C ALA A 45 -25.30 -1.29 11.06
N VAL A 46 -25.62 -2.15 10.08
CA VAL A 46 -24.77 -2.41 8.90
C VAL A 46 -25.63 -2.30 7.65
N GLN A 47 -25.37 -1.30 6.83
CA GLN A 47 -26.10 -1.06 5.58
C GLN A 47 -25.16 -1.26 4.39
N VAL A 48 -25.67 -1.89 3.33
CA VAL A 48 -24.98 -1.97 2.03
C VAL A 48 -25.78 -1.14 1.02
N ILE A 49 -25.10 -0.24 0.33
CA ILE A 49 -25.72 0.59 -0.71
C ILE A 49 -26.13 -0.30 -1.90
N ALA A 50 -27.43 -0.42 -2.13
CA ALA A 50 -28.03 -1.25 -3.17
C ALA A 50 -28.05 -0.59 -4.56
N THR A 51 -27.01 0.16 -4.92
CA THR A 51 -26.82 0.70 -6.27
C THR A 51 -25.37 0.54 -6.73
N THR A 52 -25.20 0.29 -8.02
CA THR A 52 -23.88 0.26 -8.68
C THR A 52 -23.43 1.65 -9.15
N ASP A 53 -24.31 2.65 -9.08
CA ASP A 53 -24.00 4.02 -9.50
C ASP A 53 -22.85 4.61 -8.67
N ARG A 54 -21.89 5.21 -9.38
CA ARG A 54 -20.72 5.89 -8.79
C ARG A 54 -21.08 7.21 -8.12
N ALA A 55 -22.25 7.79 -8.43
CA ALA A 55 -22.76 9.00 -7.80
C ALA A 55 -23.01 8.81 -6.29
N ALA A 56 -23.36 7.59 -5.86
CA ALA A 56 -23.59 7.27 -4.45
C ALA A 56 -22.39 7.60 -3.55
N VAL A 57 -21.16 7.40 -4.05
CA VAL A 57 -19.93 7.76 -3.31
C VAL A 57 -19.88 9.27 -3.06
N GLY A 58 -20.25 10.07 -4.07
CA GLY A 58 -20.28 11.54 -3.96
C GLY A 58 -21.27 12.02 -2.90
N HIS A 59 -22.44 11.39 -2.82
CA HIS A 59 -23.41 11.67 -1.77
C HIS A 59 -22.88 11.29 -0.39
N MET A 60 -22.32 10.09 -0.22
CA MET A 60 -21.77 9.65 1.07
C MET A 60 -20.69 10.59 1.60
N VAL A 61 -19.77 11.04 0.74
CA VAL A 61 -18.66 11.92 1.17
C VAL A 61 -19.07 13.36 1.44
N SER A 62 -20.29 13.74 1.07
CA SER A 62 -20.81 15.12 1.20
C SER A 62 -21.89 15.29 2.29
N MET A 63 -22.14 14.26 3.10
CA MET A 63 -23.16 14.22 4.16
C MET A 63 -22.54 14.17 5.58
N PRO A 64 -21.80 15.20 6.04
CA PRO A 64 -21.21 15.24 7.38
C PRO A 64 -22.24 15.22 8.52
N GLU A 65 -23.51 15.48 8.23
CA GLU A 65 -24.61 15.36 9.19
C GLU A 65 -25.00 13.90 9.52
N PHE A 66 -24.62 12.93 8.67
CA PHE A 66 -24.96 11.52 8.81
C PHE A 66 -23.76 10.58 8.85
N VAL A 67 -22.60 11.03 8.36
CA VAL A 67 -21.38 10.23 8.28
C VAL A 67 -20.25 10.96 8.98
N ASP A 68 -19.78 10.39 10.10
CA ASP A 68 -18.70 10.99 10.90
C ASP A 68 -17.30 10.80 10.30
N VAL A 69 -17.10 9.68 9.57
CA VAL A 69 -15.81 9.33 8.98
C VAL A 69 -15.96 8.41 7.78
N ILE A 70 -15.10 8.58 6.77
CA ILE A 70 -15.02 7.70 5.60
C ILE A 70 -13.64 7.06 5.49
N ILE A 71 -13.64 5.77 5.19
CA ILE A 71 -12.43 4.96 5.01
C ILE A 71 -12.44 4.41 3.57
N PRO A 72 -11.86 5.12 2.59
CA PRO A 72 -11.75 4.61 1.25
C PRO A 72 -10.77 3.44 1.20
N ARG A 73 -11.17 2.36 0.54
CA ARG A 73 -10.32 1.20 0.26
C ARG A 73 -10.39 0.92 -1.24
N GLY A 74 -9.28 1.09 -1.94
CA GLY A 74 -9.21 0.92 -3.39
C GLY A 74 -7.95 1.57 -3.96
N GLY A 75 -7.89 1.70 -5.28
CA GLY A 75 -6.76 2.31 -5.97
C GLY A 75 -6.67 3.83 -5.76
N LYS A 76 -5.50 4.39 -6.12
CA LYS A 76 -5.16 5.82 -6.03
C LYS A 76 -6.24 6.75 -6.56
N SER A 77 -6.80 6.47 -7.74
CA SER A 77 -7.84 7.30 -8.35
C SER A 77 -9.13 7.43 -7.53
N LEU A 78 -9.52 6.37 -6.79
CA LEU A 78 -10.67 6.42 -5.89
C LEU A 78 -10.34 7.27 -4.66
N ILE A 79 -9.15 7.07 -4.09
CA ILE A 79 -8.69 7.80 -2.91
C ILE A 79 -8.56 9.29 -3.22
N GLU A 80 -7.94 9.66 -4.35
CA GLU A 80 -7.82 11.03 -4.82
C GLU A 80 -9.18 11.70 -5.05
N ARG A 81 -10.11 10.99 -5.71
CA ARG A 81 -11.46 11.50 -5.93
C ARG A 81 -12.16 11.81 -4.60
N ILE A 82 -12.17 10.84 -3.68
CA ILE A 82 -12.79 11.01 -2.35
C ILE A 82 -12.10 12.14 -1.59
N SER A 83 -10.78 12.21 -1.66
CA SER A 83 -9.99 13.27 -1.01
C SER A 83 -10.36 14.67 -1.48
N ARG A 84 -10.71 14.82 -2.76
CA ARG A 84 -11.09 16.10 -3.37
C ARG A 84 -12.54 16.47 -3.10
N GLU A 85 -13.44 15.49 -3.07
CA GLU A 85 -14.89 15.71 -2.97
C GLU A 85 -15.41 15.70 -1.52
N ALA A 86 -14.67 15.10 -0.57
CA ALA A 86 -15.15 14.85 0.77
C ALA A 86 -15.28 16.13 1.62
N ARG A 87 -16.45 16.26 2.25
CA ARG A 87 -16.71 17.16 3.39
C ARG A 87 -16.61 16.43 4.72
N VAL A 88 -16.81 15.11 4.70
CA VAL A 88 -16.66 14.19 5.83
C VAL A 88 -15.16 13.95 6.09
N PRO A 89 -14.70 13.83 7.36
CA PRO A 89 -13.33 13.39 7.68
C PRO A 89 -12.96 12.07 6.99
N VAL A 90 -11.75 11.99 6.43
CA VAL A 90 -11.29 10.82 5.67
C VAL A 90 -10.04 10.21 6.32
N ILE A 91 -10.10 8.91 6.66
CA ILE A 91 -8.93 8.12 7.07
C ILE A 91 -8.40 7.37 5.85
N LYS A 92 -7.22 7.75 5.34
CA LYS A 92 -6.63 7.21 4.12
C LYS A 92 -5.10 7.15 4.21
N HIS A 93 -4.50 6.29 3.41
CA HIS A 93 -3.12 6.40 2.97
C HIS A 93 -3.14 6.83 1.49
N LEU A 94 -2.17 7.63 1.05
CA LEU A 94 -2.07 8.07 -0.34
C LEU A 94 -1.23 7.06 -1.13
N ASP A 95 0.09 7.21 -1.06
CA ASP A 95 1.05 6.39 -1.78
C ASP A 95 1.90 5.55 -0.80
N GLY A 96 2.23 4.34 -1.23
CA GLY A 96 2.99 3.33 -0.47
C GLY A 96 4.47 3.25 -0.83
N ILE A 97 5.16 4.39 -0.98
CA ILE A 97 6.58 4.43 -1.40
C ILE A 97 7.47 4.07 -0.20
N CYS A 98 7.66 2.78 0.01
CA CYS A 98 8.38 2.27 1.18
C CYS A 98 9.87 2.10 0.91
N HIS A 99 10.69 2.51 1.87
CA HIS A 99 12.14 2.43 1.82
C HIS A 99 12.68 1.36 2.78
N VAL A 100 13.69 0.61 2.35
CA VAL A 100 14.59 -0.12 3.28
C VAL A 100 15.97 0.50 3.15
N TYR A 101 16.56 0.84 4.28
CA TYR A 101 17.95 1.29 4.36
C TYR A 101 18.83 0.21 4.96
N ILE A 102 19.93 -0.14 4.27
CA ILE A 102 20.97 -1.03 4.77
C ILE A 102 22.16 -0.19 5.20
N ASP A 103 22.30 -0.05 6.52
CA ASP A 103 23.42 0.62 7.18
C ASP A 103 24.72 -0.18 7.10
N GLU A 104 25.85 0.49 7.31
CA GLU A 104 27.18 -0.13 7.31
C GLU A 104 27.39 -1.19 8.41
N GLN A 105 26.67 -1.05 9.54
CA GLN A 105 26.75 -1.97 10.68
C GLN A 105 25.68 -3.06 10.62
N ALA A 106 24.87 -3.10 9.56
CA ALA A 106 23.82 -4.08 9.42
C ALA A 106 24.39 -5.51 9.34
N ASP A 107 23.74 -6.44 10.06
CA ASP A 107 24.03 -7.86 9.89
C ASP A 107 23.71 -8.26 8.44
N PRO A 108 24.69 -8.76 7.67
CA PRO A 108 24.52 -8.96 6.23
C PRO A 108 23.52 -10.05 5.89
N VAL A 109 23.33 -11.04 6.78
CA VAL A 109 22.34 -12.11 6.56
C VAL A 109 20.95 -11.55 6.78
N LYS A 110 20.73 -10.85 7.90
CA LYS A 110 19.42 -10.23 8.20
C LYS A 110 19.04 -9.17 7.18
N ALA A 111 19.98 -8.29 6.81
CA ALA A 111 19.75 -7.24 5.83
C ALA A 111 19.33 -7.83 4.47
N PHE A 112 20.00 -8.90 4.04
CA PHE A 112 19.64 -9.62 2.82
C PHE A 112 18.22 -10.20 2.92
N ASP A 113 17.91 -10.97 3.96
CA ASP A 113 16.61 -11.62 4.10
C ASP A 113 15.46 -10.60 4.18
N ILE A 114 15.66 -9.51 4.92
CA ILE A 114 14.69 -8.41 5.05
C ILE A 114 14.46 -7.74 3.70
N ALA A 115 15.52 -7.33 3.00
CA ALA A 115 15.39 -6.63 1.71
C ALA A 115 14.65 -7.49 0.68
N ILE A 116 15.05 -8.76 0.54
CA ILE A 116 14.40 -9.71 -0.37
C ILE A 116 12.93 -9.89 -0.01
N ASN A 117 12.61 -10.09 1.28
CA ASN A 117 11.23 -10.25 1.72
C ASN A 117 10.39 -8.99 1.44
N ALA A 118 10.92 -7.82 1.78
CA ALA A 118 10.24 -6.53 1.67
C ALA A 118 9.79 -6.21 0.25
N LYS A 119 10.55 -6.64 -0.78
CA LYS A 119 10.12 -6.48 -2.18
C LYS A 119 9.28 -7.65 -2.69
N THR A 120 9.65 -8.88 -2.36
CA THR A 120 9.21 -10.06 -3.13
C THR A 120 8.15 -10.92 -2.46
N GLN A 121 7.71 -10.58 -1.23
CA GLN A 121 6.61 -11.30 -0.57
C GLN A 121 5.29 -11.12 -1.34
N ARG A 122 4.97 -9.88 -1.74
CA ARG A 122 3.75 -9.55 -2.49
C ARG A 122 3.95 -8.20 -3.20
N TYR A 123 3.89 -8.18 -4.53
CA TYR A 123 4.18 -6.94 -5.29
C TYR A 123 3.06 -5.89 -5.22
N GLY A 124 1.80 -6.31 -5.09
CA GLY A 124 0.64 -5.40 -5.18
C GLY A 124 0.13 -4.83 -3.85
N THR A 125 1.01 -4.67 -2.85
CA THR A 125 0.64 -4.12 -1.53
C THR A 125 1.36 -2.82 -1.26
N CYS A 126 0.68 -1.87 -0.62
CA CYS A 126 1.20 -0.53 -0.34
C CYS A 126 2.33 -0.47 0.72
N ASN A 127 2.70 -1.60 1.32
CA ASN A 127 3.81 -1.70 2.27
C ASN A 127 5.04 -2.38 1.66
N THR A 128 4.98 -2.74 0.38
CA THR A 128 6.07 -3.37 -0.34
C THR A 128 7.17 -2.34 -0.57
N MET A 129 8.43 -2.74 -0.36
CA MET A 129 9.57 -1.86 -0.63
C MET A 129 9.59 -1.45 -2.11
N GLU A 130 9.65 -0.15 -2.37
CA GLU A 130 9.79 0.40 -3.71
C GLU A 130 11.19 0.95 -3.96
N THR A 131 11.88 1.34 -2.89
CA THR A 131 13.26 1.85 -2.93
C THR A 131 14.14 1.15 -1.89
N LEU A 132 15.31 0.69 -2.33
CA LEU A 132 16.38 0.19 -1.48
C LEU A 132 17.50 1.21 -1.41
N LEU A 133 17.81 1.67 -0.20
CA LEU A 133 18.95 2.52 0.11
C LEU A 133 20.05 1.68 0.73
N VAL A 134 21.30 1.84 0.27
CA VAL A 134 22.44 1.09 0.80
C VAL A 134 23.59 2.03 1.10
N ALA A 135 24.13 1.96 2.31
CA ALA A 135 25.30 2.74 2.70
C ALA A 135 26.50 2.44 1.77
N GLU A 136 27.23 3.48 1.36
CA GLU A 136 28.34 3.37 0.42
C GLU A 136 29.41 2.36 0.87
N SER A 137 29.70 2.32 2.17
CA SER A 137 30.74 1.46 2.75
C SER A 137 30.42 -0.05 2.66
N ILE A 138 29.13 -0.42 2.59
CA ILE A 138 28.68 -1.82 2.50
C ILE A 138 28.14 -2.20 1.12
N ALA A 139 27.80 -1.22 0.28
CA ALA A 139 27.23 -1.42 -1.05
C ALA A 139 28.02 -2.41 -1.92
N PRO A 140 29.37 -2.35 -2.05
CA PRO A 140 30.12 -3.28 -2.89
C PRO A 140 30.01 -4.75 -2.45
N LYS A 141 29.71 -5.01 -1.17
CA LYS A 141 29.57 -6.37 -0.63
C LYS A 141 28.14 -6.90 -0.76
N MET A 142 27.15 -6.02 -0.69
CA MET A 142 25.73 -6.39 -0.61
C MET A 142 25.02 -6.33 -1.95
N LEU A 143 25.27 -5.28 -2.75
CA LEU A 143 24.51 -5.03 -3.98
C LEU A 143 24.60 -6.14 -5.02
N PRO A 144 25.79 -6.72 -5.32
CA PRO A 144 25.85 -7.81 -6.31
C PRO A 144 24.94 -8.98 -5.94
N ARG A 145 25.05 -9.47 -4.70
CA ARG A 145 24.25 -10.61 -4.21
C ARG A 145 22.75 -10.31 -4.19
N LEU A 146 22.36 -9.10 -3.79
CA LEU A 146 20.97 -8.66 -3.80
C LEU A 146 20.42 -8.59 -5.23
N ALA A 147 21.18 -7.97 -6.14
CA ALA A 147 20.81 -7.82 -7.55
C ALA A 147 20.58 -9.16 -8.23
N THR A 148 21.52 -10.11 -8.10
CA THR A 148 21.36 -11.47 -8.64
C THR A 148 20.04 -12.10 -8.18
N THR A 149 19.71 -11.97 -6.89
CA THR A 149 18.53 -12.60 -6.30
C THR A 149 17.23 -11.93 -6.74
N TYR A 150 17.22 -10.60 -6.86
CA TYR A 150 16.07 -9.85 -7.38
C TYR A 150 15.78 -10.22 -8.83
N LEU A 151 16.80 -10.27 -9.68
CA LEU A 151 16.65 -10.65 -11.08
C LEU A 151 16.15 -12.08 -11.24
N GLN A 152 16.64 -13.04 -10.42
CA GLN A 152 16.11 -14.40 -10.38
C GLN A 152 14.62 -14.47 -9.99
N LYS A 153 14.14 -13.50 -9.22
CA LYS A 153 12.72 -13.36 -8.84
C LYS A 153 11.91 -12.51 -9.84
N GLY A 154 12.52 -12.13 -10.96
CA GLY A 154 11.90 -11.35 -12.02
C GLY A 154 11.71 -9.87 -11.68
N VAL A 155 12.47 -9.33 -10.72
CA VAL A 155 12.41 -7.91 -10.35
C VAL A 155 13.33 -7.11 -11.26
N GLU A 156 12.77 -6.15 -11.99
CA GLU A 156 13.52 -5.14 -12.73
C GLU A 156 14.22 -4.19 -11.76
N LEU A 157 15.51 -3.92 -11.99
CA LEU A 157 16.31 -3.04 -11.15
C LEU A 157 16.52 -1.68 -11.83
N ARG A 158 16.35 -0.60 -11.06
CA ARG A 158 16.62 0.77 -11.49
C ARG A 158 17.59 1.42 -10.51
N GLY A 159 18.76 1.84 -10.97
CA GLY A 159 19.87 2.24 -10.11
C GLY A 159 20.32 3.69 -10.30
N CYS A 160 20.77 4.32 -9.21
CA CYS A 160 21.62 5.51 -9.34
C CYS A 160 22.97 5.15 -10.01
N PRO A 161 23.77 6.13 -10.47
CA PRO A 161 25.05 5.85 -11.15
C PRO A 161 25.95 4.90 -10.36
N ARG A 162 26.04 5.09 -9.04
CA ARG A 162 26.86 4.25 -8.17
C ARG A 162 26.34 2.81 -8.06
N SER A 163 25.03 2.61 -8.03
CA SER A 163 24.42 1.27 -8.08
C SER A 163 24.74 0.57 -9.40
N CYS A 164 24.67 1.30 -10.52
CA CYS A 164 25.00 0.78 -11.85
C CYS A 164 26.48 0.41 -12.01
N GLU A 165 27.39 1.08 -11.28
CA GLU A 165 28.81 0.71 -11.26
C GLU A 165 29.09 -0.57 -10.47
N LEU A 166 28.30 -0.85 -9.43
CA LEU A 166 28.53 -1.94 -8.49
C LEU A 166 27.80 -3.24 -8.86
N ILE A 167 26.84 -3.19 -9.77
CA ILE A 167 26.03 -4.33 -10.22
C ILE A 167 26.46 -4.68 -11.64
N GLU A 168 26.99 -5.89 -11.82
CA GLU A 168 27.44 -6.37 -13.12
C GLU A 168 26.28 -6.89 -13.99
N GLU A 169 25.18 -7.30 -13.36
CA GLU A 169 23.97 -7.77 -14.02
C GLU A 169 23.09 -6.64 -14.58
N GLU A 170 21.95 -7.00 -15.18
CA GLU A 170 21.04 -6.02 -15.78
C GLU A 170 20.45 -5.06 -14.74
N ILE A 171 20.81 -3.78 -14.86
CA ILE A 171 20.23 -2.67 -14.11
C ILE A 171 20.02 -1.48 -15.05
N LYS A 172 18.84 -0.87 -14.99
CA LYS A 172 18.52 0.33 -15.75
C LYS A 172 18.94 1.57 -14.97
N PRO A 173 19.45 2.63 -15.60
CA PRO A 173 19.63 3.91 -14.93
C PRO A 173 18.28 4.44 -14.41
N ALA A 174 18.22 4.77 -13.13
CA ALA A 174 17.05 5.39 -12.53
C ALA A 174 16.92 6.85 -12.99
N THR A 175 15.69 7.27 -13.21
CA THR A 175 15.28 8.65 -13.50
C THR A 175 14.92 9.38 -12.21
N ALA A 176 14.57 10.66 -12.30
CA ALA A 176 14.07 11.40 -11.13
C ALA A 176 12.72 10.84 -10.64
N GLU A 177 11.84 10.43 -11.57
CA GLU A 177 10.51 9.90 -11.26
C GLU A 177 10.56 8.58 -10.47
N ASP A 178 11.62 7.79 -10.65
CA ASP A 178 11.79 6.50 -9.98
C ASP A 178 11.92 6.60 -8.46
N TRP A 179 12.31 7.76 -7.92
CA TRP A 179 12.43 7.97 -6.48
C TRP A 179 11.08 8.31 -5.82
N ASP A 180 10.12 8.79 -6.62
CA ASP A 180 8.78 9.17 -6.18
C ASP A 180 7.70 8.17 -6.65
N SER A 181 8.11 7.00 -7.14
CA SER A 181 7.22 6.02 -7.79
C SER A 181 6.82 4.87 -6.86
N GLU A 182 5.51 4.66 -6.69
CA GLU A 182 4.95 3.40 -6.18
C GLU A 182 4.69 2.47 -7.37
N TYR A 183 5.52 1.44 -7.54
CA TYR A 183 5.47 0.58 -8.71
C TYR A 183 4.32 -0.42 -8.66
N LEU A 184 4.01 -0.98 -7.48
CA LEU A 184 3.06 -2.09 -7.30
C LEU A 184 3.35 -3.28 -8.24
N ALA A 185 4.62 -3.44 -8.60
CA ALA A 185 5.13 -4.32 -9.65
C ALA A 185 6.49 -4.88 -9.23
N PRO A 186 7.00 -5.91 -9.93
CA PRO A 186 8.36 -6.40 -9.73
C PRO A 186 9.38 -5.41 -10.34
N ILE A 187 9.46 -4.19 -9.77
CA ILE A 187 10.40 -3.12 -10.13
C ILE A 187 10.95 -2.54 -8.82
N LEU A 188 12.27 -2.32 -8.72
CA LEU A 188 12.91 -1.80 -7.50
C LEU A 188 13.92 -0.71 -7.86
N SER A 189 13.76 0.46 -7.23
CA SER A 189 14.76 1.53 -7.23
C SER A 189 15.87 1.22 -6.22
N ILE A 190 17.13 1.45 -6.59
CA ILE A 190 18.30 1.19 -5.74
C ILE A 190 19.22 2.42 -5.75
N ARG A 191 19.44 3.01 -4.58
CA ARG A 191 20.38 4.13 -4.41
C ARG A 191 21.46 3.76 -3.39
N VAL A 192 22.71 4.02 -3.77
CA VAL A 192 23.81 4.09 -2.81
C VAL A 192 23.84 5.50 -2.20
N VAL A 193 23.88 5.56 -0.87
CA VAL A 193 23.89 6.80 -0.07
C VAL A 193 25.11 6.80 0.84
N ALA A 194 25.63 7.97 1.19
CA ALA A 194 26.86 8.14 2.00
C ALA A 194 26.72 7.54 3.40
N GLY A 195 25.51 7.54 3.98
CA GLY A 195 25.25 7.04 5.32
C GLY A 195 23.82 7.34 5.77
N LEU A 196 23.60 7.28 7.09
CA LEU A 196 22.28 7.42 7.69
C LEU A 196 21.63 8.79 7.40
N ASP A 197 22.41 9.88 7.47
CA ASP A 197 21.86 11.23 7.28
C ASP A 197 21.29 11.41 5.86
N GLU A 198 22.03 11.01 4.81
CA GLU A 198 21.52 11.05 3.44
C GLU A 198 20.35 10.07 3.23
N ALA A 199 20.34 8.94 3.94
CA ALA A 199 19.21 8.00 3.90
C ALA A 199 17.93 8.57 4.51
N ILE A 200 18.03 9.49 5.48
CA ILE A 200 16.90 10.20 6.10
C ILE A 200 16.44 11.37 5.23
N GLU A 201 17.37 12.06 4.57
CA GLU A 201 17.05 13.16 3.65
C GLU A 201 16.37 12.68 2.37
N HIS A 202 16.66 11.43 1.96
CA HIS A 202 15.99 10.74 0.86
C HIS A 202 14.55 10.38 1.22
#